data_AF-A0A9P4Q6A5-F1
#
_entry.id   AF-A0A9P4Q6A5-F1
#
_cell.length_a   1.000
_cell.length_b   1.000
_cell.length_c   1.000
_cell.angle_alpha   90.00
_cell.angle_beta   90.00
_cell.angle_gamma   90.00
#
_symmetry.space_group_name_H-M   'P 1'
#
loop_
_entity.id
_entity.type
_entity.pdbx_description
1 polymer ?
#
loop_
_entity_poly.entity_id
_entity_poly.type
_entity_poly.pdbx_seq_one_letter_code
_entity_poly.pdbx_strand_id
1 'polypeptide(L)'
;MVNPAILSSLLLLPLLAATTALPSPDLQAEADAAYEDDVSNAFNCASRSRAVNEAIIAFCYGGAFAANSVVVPSTFATNGLESGTVHLQIVGHCDPPQWVPAKWCAPQFHAICAHSKELGFGSQRFGDGACQQWIIGRS
;
A
#
# COMPACT_ATOMS: atom_id res chain seq x y z
N MET A 1 -75.46 -4.41 -4.04
CA MET A 1 -74.41 -3.71 -3.27
C MET A 1 -73.28 -4.71 -3.10
N VAL A 2 -72.15 -4.50 -3.79
CA VAL A 2 -71.03 -5.45 -3.85
C VAL A 2 -69.98 -4.98 -2.85
N ASN A 3 -69.56 -5.85 -1.93
CA ASN A 3 -68.53 -5.57 -0.94
C ASN A 3 -67.35 -6.53 -1.17
N PRO A 4 -66.19 -6.07 -1.66
CA PRO A 4 -65.04 -6.94 -1.87
C PRO A 4 -63.96 -6.66 -0.82
N ALA A 5 -63.61 -7.65 -0.01
CA ALA A 5 -62.41 -7.56 0.83
C ALA A 5 -61.97 -8.95 1.28
N ILE A 6 -61.14 -9.64 0.50
CA ILE A 6 -60.07 -10.49 1.04
C ILE A 6 -58.85 -10.32 0.13
N LEU A 7 -57.93 -9.45 0.57
CA LEU A 7 -56.66 -9.17 -0.09
C LEU A 7 -55.66 -10.30 0.17
N SER A 8 -54.99 -10.69 -0.90
CA SER A 8 -53.88 -11.63 -0.99
C SER A 8 -52.70 -11.22 -0.11
N SER A 9 -52.25 -12.12 0.77
CA SER A 9 -51.03 -11.99 1.56
C SER A 9 -49.81 -12.29 0.69
N LEU A 10 -49.12 -11.24 0.23
CA LEU A 10 -47.77 -11.34 -0.32
C LEU A 10 -46.77 -10.92 0.77
N LEU A 11 -46.00 -11.91 1.22
CA LEU A 11 -44.88 -11.77 2.14
C LEU A 11 -43.80 -10.87 1.51
N LEU A 12 -43.61 -9.67 2.06
CA LEU A 12 -42.43 -8.86 1.78
C LEU A 12 -41.23 -9.42 2.56
N LEU A 13 -40.29 -10.05 1.86
CA LEU A 13 -38.92 -10.21 2.36
C LEU A 13 -38.22 -8.84 2.27
N PRO A 14 -37.62 -8.33 3.37
CA PRO A 14 -36.83 -7.11 3.30
C PRO A 14 -35.52 -7.41 2.56
N LEU A 15 -35.33 -6.73 1.44
CA LEU A 15 -34.07 -6.64 0.71
C LEU A 15 -33.06 -5.94 1.65
N LEU A 16 -32.12 -6.68 2.23
CA LEU A 16 -30.99 -6.05 2.93
C LEU A 16 -30.15 -5.31 1.88
N ALA A 17 -30.30 -3.99 1.82
CA ALA A 17 -29.37 -3.14 1.10
C ALA A 17 -28.03 -3.16 1.86
N ALA A 18 -27.04 -3.86 1.31
CA ALA A 18 -25.66 -3.75 1.74
C ALA A 18 -25.23 -2.28 1.61
N THR A 19 -25.07 -1.61 2.74
CA THR A 19 -24.63 -0.22 2.81
C THR A 19 -23.13 -0.20 2.58
N THR A 20 -22.69 -0.13 1.32
CA THR A 20 -21.33 0.28 1.01
C THR A 20 -21.25 1.78 1.25
N ALA A 21 -20.83 2.20 2.43
CA ALA A 21 -20.48 3.59 2.67
C ALA A 21 -19.36 3.96 1.68
N LEU A 22 -19.66 4.83 0.73
CA LEU A 22 -18.66 5.37 -0.20
C LEU A 22 -17.61 6.14 0.63
N PRO A 23 -16.31 6.02 0.32
CA PRO A 23 -15.30 6.84 0.95
C PRO A 23 -15.64 8.32 0.74
N SER A 24 -15.36 9.17 1.73
CA SER A 24 -15.54 10.61 1.56
C SER A 24 -14.72 11.09 0.35
N PRO A 25 -15.26 12.03 -0.46
CA PRO A 25 -14.63 12.45 -1.71
C PRO A 25 -13.19 12.95 -1.53
N ASP A 26 -12.86 13.54 -0.37
CA ASP A 26 -11.51 14.01 -0.06
C ASP A 26 -10.51 12.86 0.08
N LEU A 27 -10.92 11.73 0.70
CA LEU A 27 -10.05 10.56 0.86
C LEU A 27 -9.81 9.84 -0.47
N GLN A 28 -10.77 9.89 -1.39
CA GLN A 28 -10.61 9.32 -2.72
C GLN A 28 -9.61 10.12 -3.55
N ALA A 29 -9.69 11.46 -3.50
CA ALA A 29 -8.77 12.32 -4.23
C ALA A 29 -7.30 12.17 -3.76
N GLU A 30 -7.06 12.01 -2.45
CA GLU A 30 -5.72 11.74 -1.92
C GLU A 30 -5.17 10.39 -2.36
N ALA A 31 -6.03 9.36 -2.39
CA ALA A 31 -5.65 8.03 -2.86
C ALA A 31 -5.34 8.04 -4.36
N ASP A 32 -6.12 8.75 -5.16
CA ASP A 32 -5.91 8.87 -6.60
C ASP A 32 -4.61 9.63 -6.90
N ALA A 33 -4.33 10.73 -6.19
CA ALA A 33 -3.08 11.47 -6.33
C ALA A 33 -1.85 10.62 -5.96
N ALA A 34 -1.92 9.88 -4.85
CA ALA A 34 -0.85 8.98 -4.45
C ALA A 34 -0.62 7.83 -5.46
N TYR A 35 -1.69 7.37 -6.11
CA TYR A 35 -1.62 6.37 -7.16
C TYR A 35 -0.99 6.92 -8.45
N GLU A 36 -1.39 8.11 -8.89
CA GLU A 36 -0.80 8.76 -10.07
C GLU A 36 0.71 9.04 -9.88
N ASP A 37 1.11 9.50 -8.69
CA ASP A 37 2.52 9.68 -8.34
C ASP A 37 3.28 8.35 -8.37
N ASP A 38 2.69 7.25 -7.89
CA ASP A 38 3.29 5.93 -7.97
C ASP A 38 3.49 5.46 -9.41
N VAL A 39 2.50 5.64 -10.30
CA VAL A 39 2.62 5.25 -11.72
C VAL A 39 3.81 5.95 -12.37
N SER A 40 3.95 7.26 -12.17
CA SER A 40 5.08 8.04 -12.68
C SER A 40 6.41 7.59 -12.07
N ASN A 41 6.44 7.41 -10.74
CA ASN A 41 7.65 7.00 -10.02
C ASN A 41 8.08 5.58 -10.39
N ALA A 42 7.15 4.65 -10.59
CA ALA A 42 7.42 3.29 -11.04
C ALA A 42 8.06 3.28 -12.43
N PHE A 43 7.50 4.06 -13.37
CA PHE A 43 8.07 4.20 -14.71
C PHE A 43 9.50 4.78 -14.67
N ASN A 44 9.68 5.86 -13.90
CA ASN A 44 11.00 6.48 -13.72
C ASN A 44 11.99 5.51 -13.04
N CYS A 45 11.56 4.78 -12.02
CA CYS A 45 12.38 3.77 -11.36
C CYS A 45 12.83 2.67 -12.33
N ALA A 46 11.91 2.10 -13.09
CA ALA A 46 12.19 1.06 -14.08
C ALA A 46 13.18 1.55 -15.16
N SER A 47 13.07 2.80 -15.59
CA SER A 47 14.00 3.40 -16.56
C SER A 47 15.43 3.55 -16.03
N ARG A 48 15.59 3.67 -14.71
CA ARG A 48 16.87 3.89 -14.04
C ARG A 48 17.52 2.60 -13.60
N SER A 49 16.74 1.67 -13.05
CA SER A 49 17.21 0.37 -12.60
C SER A 49 16.08 -0.65 -12.61
N ARG A 50 16.08 -1.48 -13.66
CA ARG A 50 15.19 -2.64 -13.75
C ARG A 50 15.32 -3.57 -12.55
N ALA A 51 16.54 -3.80 -12.06
CA ALA A 51 16.79 -4.68 -10.92
C ALA A 51 16.15 -4.15 -9.63
N VAL A 52 16.25 -2.83 -9.37
CA VAL A 52 15.60 -2.21 -8.20
C VAL A 52 14.09 -2.30 -8.34
N ASN A 53 13.54 -1.96 -9.52
CA ASN A 53 12.10 -2.02 -9.75
C ASN A 53 11.54 -3.44 -9.55
N GLU A 54 12.21 -4.47 -10.07
CA GLU A 54 11.80 -5.87 -9.88
C GLU A 54 11.88 -6.31 -8.41
N ALA A 55 12.90 -5.86 -7.67
CA ALA A 55 12.99 -6.12 -6.23
C ALA A 55 11.83 -5.46 -5.46
N ILE A 56 11.44 -4.23 -5.82
CA ILE A 56 10.31 -3.52 -5.18
C ILE A 56 9.01 -4.30 -5.38
N ILE A 57 8.73 -4.72 -6.62
CA ILE A 57 7.55 -5.52 -6.93
C ILE A 57 7.55 -6.84 -6.14
N ALA A 58 8.69 -7.55 -6.09
CA ALA A 58 8.79 -8.80 -5.34
C ALA A 58 8.58 -8.62 -3.84
N PHE A 59 9.08 -7.53 -3.24
CA PHE A 59 8.94 -7.26 -1.81
C PHE A 59 7.51 -6.82 -1.45
N CYS A 60 6.92 -5.91 -2.23
CA CYS A 60 5.64 -5.29 -1.89
C CYS A 60 4.42 -6.15 -2.23
N TYR A 61 4.53 -7.07 -3.19
CA TYR A 61 3.44 -7.98 -3.54
C TYR A 61 3.66 -9.41 -3.03
N GLY A 62 4.66 -9.62 -2.17
CA GLY A 62 4.97 -10.90 -1.53
C GLY A 62 4.81 -10.87 -0.01
N GLY A 63 4.94 -12.05 0.61
CA GLY A 63 5.13 -12.21 2.06
C GLY A 63 4.16 -11.43 2.95
N ALA A 64 4.71 -10.71 3.94
CA ALA A 64 3.93 -9.99 4.93
C ALA A 64 3.19 -8.76 4.38
N PHE A 65 3.65 -8.17 3.27
CA PHE A 65 2.93 -7.09 2.59
C PHE A 65 1.71 -7.60 1.85
N ALA A 66 1.79 -8.75 1.17
CA ALA A 66 0.63 -9.41 0.59
C ALA A 66 -0.43 -9.79 1.65
N ALA A 67 0.03 -10.17 2.85
CA ALA A 67 -0.83 -10.40 4.02
C ALA A 67 -1.26 -9.12 4.75
N ASN A 68 -0.82 -7.93 4.29
CA ASN A 68 -1.11 -6.62 4.88
C ASN A 68 -0.80 -6.53 6.39
N SER A 69 0.30 -7.16 6.81
CA SER A 69 0.63 -7.44 8.22
C SER A 69 1.94 -6.82 8.70
N VAL A 70 2.53 -5.92 7.89
CA VAL A 70 3.83 -5.30 8.21
C VAL A 70 3.66 -4.24 9.28
N VAL A 71 4.46 -4.33 10.33
CA VAL A 71 4.58 -3.34 11.41
C VAL A 71 6.05 -2.96 11.54
N VAL A 72 6.35 -1.72 11.88
CA VAL A 72 7.70 -1.22 12.14
C VAL A 72 7.80 -0.81 13.62
N PRO A 73 8.79 -1.30 14.37
CA PRO A 73 9.77 -2.32 13.98
C PRO A 73 9.17 -3.73 13.87
N SER A 74 9.68 -4.54 12.96
CA SER A 74 9.48 -6.00 12.94
C SER A 74 10.65 -6.73 12.26
N THR A 75 10.75 -8.05 12.46
CA THR A 75 11.76 -8.88 11.79
C THR A 75 11.60 -8.88 10.28
N PHE A 76 10.36 -8.91 9.77
CA PHE A 76 10.11 -8.85 8.33
C PHE A 76 10.59 -7.52 7.75
N ALA A 77 10.24 -6.40 8.39
CA ALA A 77 10.64 -5.08 7.95
C ALA A 77 12.17 -4.90 7.97
N THR A 78 12.82 -5.33 9.05
CA THR A 78 14.28 -5.19 9.24
C THR A 78 15.08 -6.10 8.32
N ASN A 79 14.71 -7.39 8.19
CA ASN A 79 15.43 -8.30 7.31
C ASN A 79 15.19 -7.97 5.84
N GLY A 80 13.96 -7.55 5.51
CA GLY A 80 13.61 -7.09 4.18
C GLY A 80 13.71 -8.18 3.11
N LEU A 81 14.10 -7.77 1.90
CA LEU A 81 14.32 -8.65 0.76
C LEU A 81 15.66 -8.38 0.10
N GLU A 82 16.46 -9.43 -0.08
CA GLU A 82 17.62 -9.44 -0.97
C GLU A 82 17.23 -10.03 -2.33
N SER A 83 17.54 -9.32 -3.41
CA SER A 83 17.32 -9.77 -4.78
C SER A 83 18.49 -9.35 -5.66
N GLY A 84 19.34 -10.31 -6.03
CA GLY A 84 20.59 -10.02 -6.74
C GLY A 84 21.51 -9.14 -5.89
N THR A 85 21.83 -7.93 -6.37
CA THR A 85 22.66 -6.95 -5.64
C THR A 85 21.84 -5.90 -4.88
N VAL A 86 20.51 -6.05 -4.83
CA VAL A 86 19.59 -5.07 -4.23
C VAL A 86 19.09 -5.62 -2.89
N HIS A 87 19.17 -4.79 -1.85
CA HIS A 87 18.57 -5.07 -0.55
C HIS A 87 17.52 -4.01 -0.21
N LEU A 88 16.27 -4.42 -0.03
CA LEU A 88 15.17 -3.57 0.40
C LEU A 88 14.86 -3.85 1.85
N GLN A 89 14.79 -2.83 2.70
CA GLN A 89 14.42 -2.98 4.10
C GLN A 89 13.74 -1.73 4.66
N ILE A 90 12.99 -1.91 5.74
CA ILE A 90 12.36 -0.84 6.51
C ILE A 90 12.80 -1.00 7.96
N VAL A 91 13.66 -0.08 8.41
CA VAL A 91 14.18 -0.04 9.77
C VAL A 91 13.56 1.14 10.51
N GLY A 92 13.69 1.18 11.83
CA GLY A 92 13.16 2.29 12.62
C GLY A 92 12.75 1.88 14.01
N HIS A 93 12.61 2.87 14.87
CA HIS A 93 12.07 2.69 16.21
C HIS A 93 10.83 3.57 16.34
N CYS A 94 9.68 3.01 15.98
CA CYS A 94 8.38 3.64 16.14
C CYS A 94 7.82 3.24 17.50
N ASP A 95 7.42 4.23 18.30
CA ASP A 95 6.77 4.03 19.59
C ASP A 95 5.47 4.88 19.65
N PRO A 96 4.29 4.24 19.61
CA PRO A 96 4.07 2.80 19.49
C PRO A 96 4.50 2.25 18.11
N PRO A 97 4.68 0.92 17.97
CA PRO A 97 4.93 0.30 16.67
C PRO A 97 3.85 0.69 15.65
N GLN A 98 4.28 1.02 14.44
CA GLN A 98 3.39 1.52 13.39
C GLN A 98 3.15 0.49 12.33
N TRP A 99 1.87 0.25 12.03
CA TRP A 99 1.47 -0.56 10.89
C TRP A 99 1.80 0.16 9.58
N VAL A 100 2.27 -0.60 8.60
CA VAL A 100 2.52 -0.14 7.24
C VAL A 100 1.45 -0.73 6.32
N PRO A 101 0.48 0.07 5.86
CA PRO A 101 -0.52 -0.39 4.91
C PRO A 101 0.14 -0.88 3.61
N ALA A 102 -0.29 -2.05 3.11
CA ALA A 102 0.27 -2.64 1.89
C ALA A 102 0.26 -1.70 0.68
N LYS A 103 -0.77 -0.85 0.58
CA LYS A 103 -0.90 0.16 -0.49
C LYS A 103 0.25 1.17 -0.54
N TRP A 104 0.99 1.36 0.55
CA TRP A 104 2.11 2.31 0.62
C TRP A 104 3.46 1.71 0.26
N CYS A 105 3.59 0.38 0.20
CA CYS A 105 4.88 -0.25 0.00
C CYS A 105 5.53 0.17 -1.33
N ALA A 106 4.86 -0.10 -2.45
CA ALA A 106 5.40 0.20 -3.77
C ALA A 106 5.55 1.72 -3.99
N PRO A 107 4.55 2.57 -3.70
CA PRO A 107 4.69 4.02 -3.86
C PRO A 107 5.89 4.63 -3.12
N GLN A 108 6.14 4.22 -1.87
CA GLN A 108 7.24 4.78 -1.09
C GLN A 108 8.62 4.35 -1.60
N PHE A 109 8.78 3.08 -1.98
CA PHE A 109 10.03 2.63 -2.59
C PHE A 109 10.24 3.17 -4.01
N HIS A 110 9.20 3.26 -4.84
CA HIS A 110 9.31 3.86 -6.16
C HIS A 110 9.68 5.34 -6.07
N ALA A 111 9.14 6.09 -5.10
CA ALA A 111 9.56 7.47 -4.87
C ALA A 111 11.06 7.58 -4.54
N ILE A 112 11.57 6.72 -3.64
CA ILE A 112 13.01 6.68 -3.32
C ILE A 112 13.83 6.38 -4.59
N CYS A 113 13.43 5.34 -5.34
CA CYS A 113 14.13 4.91 -6.53
C CYS A 113 14.15 6.00 -7.61
N ALA A 114 12.99 6.59 -7.91
CA ALA A 114 12.80 7.62 -8.92
C ALA A 114 13.63 8.87 -8.62
N HIS A 115 13.73 9.28 -7.35
CA HIS A 115 14.41 10.52 -6.93
C HIS A 115 15.83 10.33 -6.39
N SER A 116 16.32 9.09 -6.29
CA SER A 116 17.69 8.79 -5.86
C SER A 116 18.74 9.45 -6.75
N LYS A 117 19.97 9.65 -6.28
CA LYS A 117 21.10 10.06 -7.15
C LYS A 117 21.88 8.87 -7.71
N GLU A 118 21.72 7.68 -7.13
CA GLU A 118 22.57 6.52 -7.35
C GLU A 118 21.77 5.37 -7.97
N LEU A 119 21.40 5.45 -9.26
CA LEU A 119 20.75 4.34 -10.01
C LEU A 119 19.62 3.59 -9.26
N GLY A 120 18.77 4.31 -8.53
CA GLY A 120 17.66 3.71 -7.76
C GLY A 120 17.97 3.45 -6.28
N PHE A 121 19.24 3.51 -5.85
CA PHE A 121 19.65 3.30 -4.46
C PHE A 121 19.49 4.58 -3.63
N GLY A 122 18.96 4.45 -2.42
CA GLY A 122 18.72 5.58 -1.54
C GLY A 122 17.90 5.20 -0.32
N SER A 123 17.52 6.19 0.46
CA SER A 123 16.62 6.00 1.60
C SER A 123 15.79 7.23 1.87
N GLN A 124 14.59 7.03 2.42
CA GLN A 124 13.72 8.11 2.86
C GLN A 124 12.99 7.71 4.14
N ARG A 125 12.52 8.71 4.89
CA ARG A 125 11.78 8.50 6.14
C ARG A 125 10.29 8.71 5.92
N PHE A 126 9.49 7.80 6.46
CA PHE A 126 8.02 7.78 6.43
C PHE A 126 7.47 7.37 7.80
N GLY A 127 6.14 7.25 7.89
CA GLY A 127 5.44 6.99 9.15
C GLY A 127 5.31 8.23 10.04
N ASP A 128 4.51 8.11 11.10
CA ASP A 128 4.29 9.24 12.01
C ASP A 128 5.60 9.59 12.72
N GLY A 129 5.95 10.87 12.74
CA GLY A 129 7.23 11.34 13.27
C GLY A 129 8.44 10.90 12.45
N ALA A 130 8.25 10.44 11.21
CA ALA A 130 9.31 9.94 10.34
C ALA A 130 10.13 8.80 11.00
N CYS A 131 9.48 7.95 11.80
CA CYS A 131 10.15 6.90 12.56
C CYS A 131 10.60 5.72 11.69
N GLN A 132 10.01 5.53 10.52
CA GLN A 132 10.31 4.43 9.59
C GLN A 132 11.33 4.93 8.56
N GLN A 133 12.50 4.30 8.48
CA GLN A 133 13.50 4.53 7.45
C GLN A 133 13.44 3.41 6.41
N TRP A 134 13.07 3.77 5.20
CA TRP A 134 12.92 2.88 4.06
C TRP A 134 14.17 2.98 3.21
N ILE A 135 14.80 1.83 2.91
CA ILE A 135 16.14 1.76 2.34
C ILE A 135 16.15 0.86 1.10
N ILE A 136 16.72 1.38 0.02
CA ILE A 136 17.15 0.64 -1.17
C ILE A 136 18.68 0.64 -1.16
N GLY A 137 19.26 -0.45 -0.66
CA GLY A 137 20.70 -0.62 -0.48
C GLY A 137 21.30 -1.67 -1.43
N ARG A 138 22.62 -1.84 -1.31
CA ARG A 138 23.33 -2.97 -1.90
C ARG A 138 23.40 -4.10 -0.86
N SER A 139 23.19 -5.33 -1.32
CA SER A 139 23.45 -6.57 -0.56
C SER A 139 24.94 -6.89 -0.51
#